data_AF-A0AAP2DQZ4-F1
#
_entry.id   AF-A0AAP2DQZ4-F1
#
_cell.length_a   1.000
_cell.length_b   1.000
_cell.length_c   1.000
_cell.angle_alpha   90.00
_cell.angle_beta   90.00
_cell.angle_gamma   90.00
#
_symmetry.space_group_name_H-M   'P 1'
#
loop_
_entity.id
_entity.type
_entity.pdbx_description
1 polymer ?
#
loop_
_entity_poly.entity_id
_entity_poly.type
_entity_poly.pdbx_seq_one_letter_code
_entity_poly.pdbx_strand_id
1 'polypeptide(L)'
;IARLWSRRWALPKFEGFDSDIDWAPGLSFNARYFDRTFLTALSKEQWVSTAKALQAVLTDEAIEHAIRQWPEPIYNLHGPRIVSDLKHRRDKLDRYAVSLYEFLAREVEVTGSDKRERFEVDRLPGGDVRVKVFKVTKEGEPGKMLYDRHFKRHETREVRLYGLGGDDDFIITGSPHRKAVTLRVIGGEGSDKLADSAQARGNARAFLYDQTGQFKLSPGTRVKDMTSDVPEVNAYDRMSFRYNLFAPLLFGNYNPDDGLFIGGGFLNIAHGFRKQPFKQRHIFMASIAPLTQSFSFRYQGKFTEVVGKWNFEMDVNLRSPNYVNNFFGMGNESIYNDDIEVVPGIEVKNSINYYRYRFEELRIEPALSRNFGSASFKIGPAFQRIEMEEPSAGQDRFIEEYANTLEYNLFDEYNVYAGGAWELAIDKRNSRQFTRRGLLWTTTGRSMAGLDKHASTFSSFESVLSFYHSFRAVSRMTFAVRIGGGVNTGNYEFYQAQILDGKTELRGFRKTRFYGDSKLYSNLEVRMRLLSLRTYLFPASLGILGFHDLGRVWYKDAAGIDPSAPGGKSEVWHKGWGGGIWFTPFNMGVLSTEVGASEEGALFYVRLGFLF
;
A
#
# COMPACT_ATOMS: atom_id res chain seq x y z
N ILE A 1 -21.40 -12.68 5.40
CA ILE A 1 -20.14 -12.20 6.02
C ILE A 1 -19.01 -13.23 5.88
N ALA A 2 -19.18 -14.51 6.26
CA ALA A 2 -18.14 -15.55 6.02
C ALA A 2 -17.67 -15.63 4.55
N ARG A 3 -18.60 -15.56 3.59
CA ARG A 3 -18.30 -15.50 2.14
C ARG A 3 -17.50 -14.27 1.68
N LEU A 4 -17.53 -13.16 2.43
CA LEU A 4 -16.71 -11.98 2.12
C LEU A 4 -15.26 -12.22 2.58
N TRP A 5 -15.09 -12.88 3.72
CA TRP A 5 -13.78 -13.18 4.28
C TRP A 5 -13.07 -14.35 3.60
N SER A 6 -13.81 -15.28 2.98
CA SER A 6 -13.26 -16.36 2.15
C SER A 6 -12.71 -15.89 0.79
N ARG A 7 -12.85 -14.60 0.46
CA ARG A 7 -12.33 -14.06 -0.80
C ARG A 7 -10.80 -14.12 -0.83
N ARG A 8 -10.25 -14.23 -2.04
CA ARG A 8 -8.80 -14.35 -2.29
C ARG A 8 -7.96 -13.26 -1.61
N TRP A 9 -8.54 -12.09 -1.42
CA TRP A 9 -7.90 -10.91 -0.87
C TRP A 9 -8.04 -10.73 0.65
N ALA A 10 -8.82 -11.58 1.32
CA ALA A 10 -9.04 -11.52 2.75
C ALA A 10 -8.35 -12.70 3.45
N LEU A 11 -8.97 -13.88 3.42
CA LEU A 11 -8.44 -15.10 4.02
C LEU A 11 -8.63 -16.28 3.07
N PRO A 12 -7.79 -16.40 2.02
CA PRO A 12 -7.97 -17.40 0.97
C PRO A 12 -7.92 -18.86 1.44
N LYS A 13 -7.34 -19.11 2.62
CA LYS A 13 -7.30 -20.43 3.26
C LYS A 13 -8.64 -20.90 3.81
N PHE A 14 -9.60 -19.99 3.96
CA PHE A 14 -10.93 -20.30 4.46
C PHE A 14 -11.89 -20.25 3.28
N GLU A 15 -12.50 -21.38 2.96
CA GLU A 15 -13.51 -21.51 1.93
C GLU A 15 -14.69 -22.30 2.50
N GLY A 16 -15.91 -22.01 2.02
CA GLY A 16 -17.09 -22.78 2.39
C GLY A 16 -17.03 -24.20 1.82
N PHE A 17 -17.80 -25.11 2.41
CA PHE A 17 -18.03 -26.43 1.82
C PHE A 17 -19.19 -26.34 0.82
N ASP A 18 -18.94 -25.69 -0.32
CA ASP A 18 -19.87 -25.57 -1.44
C ASP A 18 -19.51 -26.58 -2.56
N SER A 19 -20.42 -26.87 -3.49
CA SER A 19 -20.22 -27.86 -4.57
C SER A 19 -19.02 -27.56 -5.47
N ASP A 20 -18.62 -26.29 -5.58
CA ASP A 20 -17.48 -25.84 -6.35
C ASP A 20 -16.37 -25.29 -5.45
N ILE A 21 -15.13 -25.58 -5.83
CA ILE A 21 -13.95 -24.91 -5.29
C ILE A 21 -13.64 -23.68 -6.16
N ASP A 22 -13.83 -22.48 -5.60
CA ASP A 22 -13.65 -21.20 -6.27
C ASP A 22 -12.17 -20.96 -6.66
N TRP A 23 -11.25 -21.45 -5.83
CA TRP A 23 -9.82 -21.26 -6.04
C TRP A 23 -8.97 -22.35 -5.37
N ALA A 24 -8.65 -23.40 -6.12
CA ALA A 24 -7.84 -24.53 -5.63
C ALA A 24 -6.49 -24.09 -4.99
N PRO A 25 -5.72 -23.14 -5.56
CA PRO A 25 -4.53 -22.62 -4.87
C PRO A 25 -4.82 -21.97 -3.51
N GLY A 26 -5.97 -21.30 -3.36
CA GLY A 26 -6.40 -20.72 -2.09
C GLY A 26 -6.70 -21.78 -1.05
N LEU A 27 -7.42 -22.83 -1.44
CA LEU A 27 -7.67 -23.98 -0.57
C LEU A 27 -6.36 -24.66 -0.12
N SER A 28 -5.38 -24.75 -1.04
CA SER A 28 -4.02 -25.24 -0.76
C SER A 28 -3.10 -24.18 -0.13
N PHE A 29 -3.62 -23.07 0.40
CA PHE A 29 -2.79 -21.99 0.95
C PHE A 29 -1.83 -22.48 2.04
N ASN A 30 -2.28 -23.36 2.94
CA ASN A 30 -1.41 -23.90 4.01
C ASN A 30 -0.33 -24.84 3.45
N ALA A 31 -0.61 -25.55 2.36
CA ALA A 31 0.32 -26.46 1.68
C ALA A 31 1.30 -25.74 0.74
N ARG A 32 1.14 -24.44 0.48
CA ARG A 32 1.92 -23.66 -0.49
C ARG A 32 3.44 -23.85 -0.43
N TYR A 33 4.00 -24.10 0.75
CA TYR A 33 5.44 -24.34 0.93
C TYR A 33 5.80 -25.79 0.70
N PHE A 34 4.95 -26.71 1.14
CA PHE A 34 5.12 -28.14 0.95
C PHE A 34 5.06 -28.50 -0.54
N ASP A 35 3.99 -28.08 -1.21
CA ASP A 35 3.74 -28.39 -2.62
C ASP A 35 4.83 -27.82 -3.53
N ARG A 36 5.32 -26.60 -3.22
CA ARG A 36 6.43 -25.96 -3.95
C ARG A 36 7.79 -26.63 -3.75
N THR A 37 7.96 -27.47 -2.73
CA THR A 37 9.17 -28.27 -2.54
C THR A 37 9.07 -29.62 -3.25
N PHE A 38 7.93 -30.30 -3.11
CA PHE A 38 7.83 -31.72 -3.48
C PHE A 38 7.16 -31.99 -4.83
N LEU A 39 6.33 -31.08 -5.33
CA LEU A 39 5.58 -31.29 -6.58
C LEU A 39 6.25 -30.63 -7.80
N THR A 40 7.52 -30.24 -7.67
CA THR A 40 8.26 -29.49 -8.69
C THR A 40 8.67 -30.34 -9.88
N ALA A 41 8.72 -31.67 -9.78
CA ALA A 41 9.13 -32.54 -10.89
C ALA A 41 7.97 -32.92 -11.81
N LEU A 42 6.73 -32.91 -11.31
CA LEU A 42 5.58 -33.48 -12.00
C LEU A 42 5.14 -32.64 -13.21
N SER A 43 4.79 -33.31 -14.31
CA SER A 43 4.22 -32.69 -15.51
C SER A 43 2.70 -32.46 -15.37
N LYS A 44 2.14 -31.57 -16.19
CA LYS A 44 0.68 -31.33 -16.23
C LYS A 44 -0.10 -32.61 -16.51
N GLU A 45 0.43 -33.45 -17.39
CA GLU A 45 -0.17 -34.71 -17.80
C GLU A 45 -0.20 -35.71 -16.63
N GLN A 46 0.85 -35.75 -15.80
CA GLN A 46 0.88 -36.57 -14.57
C GLN A 46 -0.14 -36.07 -13.52
N TRP A 47 -0.32 -34.75 -13.38
CA TRP A 47 -1.35 -34.19 -12.51
C TRP A 47 -2.75 -34.58 -12.96
N VAL A 48 -3.04 -34.46 -14.26
CA VAL A 48 -4.34 -34.82 -14.84
C VAL A 48 -4.59 -36.32 -14.73
N SER A 49 -3.60 -37.17 -15.03
CA SER A 49 -3.78 -38.63 -14.95
C SER A 49 -4.01 -39.08 -13.51
N THR A 50 -3.29 -38.52 -12.53
CA THR A 50 -3.48 -38.80 -11.11
C THR A 50 -4.86 -38.36 -10.64
N ALA A 51 -5.32 -37.17 -11.05
CA ALA A 51 -6.65 -36.68 -10.72
C ALA A 51 -7.73 -37.61 -11.30
N LYS A 52 -7.61 -38.04 -12.55
CA LYS A 52 -8.55 -38.98 -13.18
C LYS A 52 -8.56 -40.35 -12.53
N ALA A 53 -7.40 -40.87 -12.14
CA ALA A 53 -7.31 -42.12 -11.38
C ALA A 53 -8.05 -42.01 -10.04
N LEU A 54 -7.89 -40.88 -9.34
CA LEU A 54 -8.60 -40.62 -8.09
C LEU A 54 -10.12 -40.43 -8.31
N GLN A 55 -10.54 -39.77 -9.39
CA GLN A 55 -11.95 -39.66 -9.78
C GLN A 55 -12.59 -41.05 -9.97
N ALA A 56 -11.88 -41.97 -10.61
CA ALA A 56 -12.39 -43.31 -10.92
C ALA A 56 -12.64 -44.18 -9.67
N VAL A 57 -11.82 -44.04 -8.63
CA VAL A 57 -11.96 -44.83 -7.38
C VAL A 57 -12.97 -44.23 -6.40
N LEU A 58 -13.27 -42.94 -6.52
CA LEU A 58 -14.25 -42.24 -5.69
C LEU A 58 -15.66 -42.40 -6.29
N THR A 59 -16.16 -43.63 -6.41
CA THR A 59 -17.50 -43.86 -7.00
C THR A 59 -18.61 -43.20 -6.18
N ASP A 60 -19.79 -43.06 -6.78
CA ASP A 60 -20.96 -42.52 -6.11
C ASP A 60 -21.30 -43.31 -4.84
N GLU A 61 -21.22 -44.64 -4.93
CA GLU A 61 -21.47 -45.57 -3.83
C GLU A 61 -20.42 -45.42 -2.73
N ALA A 62 -19.14 -45.24 -3.09
CA ALA A 62 -18.07 -45.03 -2.12
C ALA A 62 -18.28 -43.72 -1.32
N ILE A 63 -18.66 -42.64 -2.00
CA ILE A 63 -18.95 -41.34 -1.36
C ILE A 63 -20.18 -41.46 -0.46
N GLU A 64 -21.27 -42.06 -0.95
CA GLU A 64 -22.50 -42.23 -0.18
C GLU A 64 -22.29 -43.11 1.05
N HIS A 65 -21.61 -44.24 0.89
CA HIS A 65 -21.34 -45.17 1.98
C HIS A 65 -20.48 -44.50 3.07
N ALA A 66 -19.46 -43.72 2.68
CA ALA A 66 -18.61 -43.01 3.63
C ALA A 66 -19.39 -42.00 4.48
N ILE A 67 -20.30 -41.23 3.88
CA ILE A 67 -21.10 -40.23 4.60
C ILE A 67 -22.22 -40.88 5.42
N ARG A 68 -22.75 -42.04 4.98
CA ARG A 68 -23.75 -42.83 5.75
C ARG A 68 -23.22 -43.40 7.07
N GLN A 69 -21.90 -43.44 7.28
CA GLN A 69 -21.29 -43.81 8.56
C GLN A 69 -21.51 -42.78 9.67
N TRP A 70 -21.99 -41.57 9.33
CA TRP A 70 -22.28 -40.54 10.33
C TRP A 70 -23.50 -40.91 11.18
N PRO A 71 -23.56 -40.44 12.45
CA PRO A 71 -24.76 -40.59 13.25
C PRO A 71 -25.99 -40.07 12.51
N GLU A 72 -27.08 -40.84 12.53
CA GLU A 72 -28.31 -40.56 11.77
C GLU A 72 -28.83 -39.11 11.95
N PRO A 73 -28.83 -38.52 13.17
CA PRO A 73 -29.24 -37.13 13.32
C PRO A 73 -28.37 -36.13 12.53
N ILE A 74 -27.07 -36.37 12.44
CA ILE A 74 -26.13 -35.51 11.70
C ILE A 74 -26.26 -35.72 10.20
N TYR A 75 -26.42 -36.98 9.77
CA TYR A 75 -26.69 -37.31 8.37
C TYR A 75 -27.96 -36.62 7.87
N ASN A 76 -29.04 -36.66 8.64
CA ASN A 76 -30.31 -36.04 8.26
C ASN A 76 -30.22 -34.52 8.12
N LEU A 77 -29.33 -33.86 8.89
CA LEU A 77 -29.11 -32.41 8.79
C LEU A 77 -28.32 -32.01 7.54
N HIS A 78 -27.24 -32.72 7.21
CA HIS A 78 -26.26 -32.25 6.21
C HIS A 78 -25.75 -33.32 5.23
N GLY A 79 -25.99 -34.61 5.50
CA GLY A 79 -25.48 -35.74 4.72
C GLY A 79 -25.82 -35.67 3.23
N PRO A 80 -27.11 -35.54 2.83
CA PRO A 80 -27.49 -35.47 1.42
C PRO A 80 -26.80 -34.33 0.66
N ARG A 81 -26.71 -33.14 1.28
CA ARG A 81 -25.99 -32.00 0.69
C ARG A 81 -24.51 -32.32 0.52
N ILE A 82 -23.85 -32.84 1.55
CA ILE A 82 -22.40 -33.12 1.52
C ILE A 82 -22.06 -34.21 0.50
N VAL A 83 -22.89 -35.24 0.37
CA VAL A 83 -22.76 -36.25 -0.71
C VAL A 83 -22.83 -35.58 -2.07
N SER A 84 -23.84 -34.74 -2.31
CA SER A 84 -24.00 -34.01 -3.57
C SER A 84 -22.78 -33.11 -3.86
N ASP A 85 -22.33 -32.34 -2.86
CA ASP A 85 -21.18 -31.44 -2.99
C ASP A 85 -19.88 -32.23 -3.28
N LEU A 86 -19.67 -33.38 -2.63
CA LEU A 86 -18.50 -34.24 -2.84
C LEU A 86 -18.48 -34.89 -4.24
N LYS A 87 -19.62 -35.40 -4.72
CA LYS A 87 -19.74 -35.91 -6.09
C LYS A 87 -19.41 -34.82 -7.10
N HIS A 88 -19.98 -33.64 -6.91
CA HIS A 88 -19.73 -32.49 -7.79
C HIS A 88 -18.24 -32.08 -7.81
N ARG A 89 -17.57 -32.06 -6.65
CA ARG A 89 -16.15 -31.75 -6.54
C ARG A 89 -15.28 -32.82 -7.19
N ARG A 90 -15.60 -34.10 -6.98
CA ARG A 90 -14.93 -35.22 -7.65
C ARG A 90 -15.02 -35.05 -9.16
N ASP A 91 -16.20 -34.79 -9.71
CA ASP A 91 -16.39 -34.68 -11.17
C ASP A 91 -15.57 -33.54 -11.79
N LYS A 92 -15.16 -32.53 -11.00
CA LYS A 92 -14.30 -31.40 -11.39
C LYS A 92 -12.84 -31.52 -10.94
N LEU A 93 -12.43 -32.65 -10.36
CA LEU A 93 -11.12 -32.80 -9.70
C LEU A 93 -9.94 -32.56 -10.65
N ASP A 94 -10.02 -33.02 -11.89
CA ASP A 94 -9.02 -32.77 -12.92
C ASP A 94 -8.82 -31.27 -13.21
N ARG A 95 -9.92 -30.50 -13.27
CA ARG A 95 -9.87 -29.04 -13.40
C ARG A 95 -9.18 -28.38 -12.20
N TYR A 96 -9.45 -28.83 -10.99
CA TYR A 96 -8.78 -28.29 -9.78
C TYR A 96 -7.30 -28.66 -9.74
N ALA A 97 -6.94 -29.87 -10.14
CA ALA A 97 -5.56 -30.33 -10.29
C ALA A 97 -4.78 -29.46 -11.30
N VAL A 98 -5.37 -29.18 -12.47
CA VAL A 98 -4.77 -28.28 -13.46
C VAL A 98 -4.60 -26.86 -12.89
N SER A 99 -5.62 -26.34 -12.20
CA SER A 99 -5.54 -25.00 -11.60
C SER A 99 -4.40 -24.88 -10.57
N LEU A 100 -4.18 -25.92 -9.76
CA LEU A 100 -3.09 -25.95 -8.80
C LEU A 100 -1.73 -26.14 -9.48
N TYR A 101 -1.64 -27.02 -10.48
CA TYR A 101 -0.43 -27.21 -11.29
C TYR A 101 0.03 -25.89 -11.91
N GLU A 102 -0.85 -25.17 -12.60
CA GLU A 102 -0.51 -23.91 -13.29
C GLU A 102 -0.03 -22.83 -12.31
N PHE A 103 -0.57 -22.84 -11.09
CA PHE A 103 -0.13 -21.94 -10.03
C PHE A 103 1.27 -22.27 -9.51
N LEU A 104 1.59 -23.56 -9.32
CA LEU A 104 2.89 -24.02 -8.87
C LEU A 104 3.96 -23.89 -9.97
N ALA A 105 3.61 -24.23 -11.21
CA ALA A 105 4.51 -24.25 -12.37
C ALA A 105 4.98 -22.86 -12.82
N ARG A 106 4.30 -21.78 -12.38
CA ARG A 106 4.64 -20.40 -12.78
C ARG A 106 6.04 -19.96 -12.34
N GLU A 107 6.44 -20.35 -11.14
CA GLU A 107 7.75 -20.07 -10.54
C GLU A 107 8.20 -21.32 -9.80
N VAL A 108 9.29 -21.94 -10.25
CA VAL A 108 9.73 -23.25 -9.74
C VAL A 108 11.16 -23.14 -9.20
N GLU A 109 11.37 -23.75 -8.05
CA GLU A 109 12.67 -23.87 -7.38
C GLU A 109 13.13 -25.32 -7.50
N VAL A 110 14.31 -25.53 -8.07
CA VAL A 110 14.96 -26.82 -8.21
C VAL A 110 16.19 -26.76 -7.31
N THR A 111 16.15 -27.51 -6.21
CA THR A 111 17.18 -27.52 -5.18
C THR A 111 18.06 -28.74 -5.32
N GLY A 112 19.38 -28.54 -5.23
CA GLY A 112 20.36 -29.58 -4.94
C GLY A 112 20.33 -29.97 -3.46
N SER A 113 21.50 -30.27 -2.92
CA SER A 113 21.74 -30.65 -1.55
C SER A 113 23.11 -30.15 -1.09
N ASP A 114 23.54 -30.48 0.13
CA ASP A 114 24.91 -30.18 0.58
C ASP A 114 25.93 -31.19 0.03
N LYS A 115 25.67 -31.76 -1.14
CA LYS A 115 26.51 -32.71 -1.87
C LYS A 115 26.68 -32.25 -3.30
N ARG A 116 27.59 -32.91 -4.01
CA ARG A 116 27.93 -32.53 -5.38
C ARG A 116 26.86 -32.97 -6.38
N GLU A 117 26.25 -32.01 -7.04
CA GLU A 117 25.26 -32.18 -8.10
C GLU A 117 25.70 -31.51 -9.43
N ARG A 118 25.17 -32.04 -10.53
CA ARG A 118 25.30 -31.45 -11.87
C ARG A 118 23.92 -31.05 -12.39
N PHE A 119 23.75 -29.77 -12.66
CA PHE A 119 22.56 -29.18 -13.26
C PHE A 119 22.77 -28.99 -14.76
N GLU A 120 22.06 -29.75 -15.58
CA GLU A 120 22.05 -29.59 -17.03
C GLU A 120 20.79 -28.83 -17.46
N VAL A 121 20.98 -27.72 -18.16
CA VAL A 121 19.91 -26.80 -18.56
C VAL A 121 19.92 -26.62 -20.07
N ASP A 122 18.96 -27.25 -20.74
CA ASP A 122 18.79 -27.16 -22.19
C ASP A 122 17.79 -26.04 -22.53
N ARG A 123 18.26 -24.98 -23.20
CA ARG A 123 17.39 -23.90 -23.71
C ARG A 123 16.85 -24.27 -25.08
N LEU A 124 15.55 -24.48 -25.15
CA LEU A 124 14.86 -24.99 -26.33
C LEU A 124 14.25 -23.86 -27.17
N PRO A 125 13.98 -24.12 -28.47
CA PRO A 125 13.23 -23.19 -29.32
C PRO A 125 11.90 -22.74 -28.70
N GLY A 126 11.46 -21.52 -29.01
CA GLY A 126 10.24 -20.93 -28.44
C GLY A 126 10.40 -20.39 -27.01
N GLY A 127 11.52 -20.68 -26.34
CA GLY A 127 11.86 -20.16 -25.02
C GLY A 127 11.55 -21.12 -23.86
N ASP A 128 11.25 -22.37 -24.17
CA ASP A 128 11.14 -23.47 -23.21
C ASP A 128 12.53 -23.82 -22.63
N VAL A 129 12.53 -24.47 -21.47
CA VAL A 129 13.76 -24.92 -20.81
C VAL A 129 13.56 -26.33 -20.28
N ARG A 130 14.51 -27.23 -20.50
CA ARG A 130 14.57 -28.51 -19.80
C ARG A 130 15.68 -28.47 -18.75
N VAL A 131 15.37 -28.90 -17.53
CA VAL A 131 16.34 -28.99 -16.44
C VAL A 131 16.47 -30.44 -16.01
N LYS A 132 17.69 -30.94 -15.99
CA LYS A 132 18.04 -32.23 -15.39
C LYS A 132 19.04 -32.01 -14.26
N VAL A 133 18.91 -32.78 -13.19
CA VAL A 133 19.86 -32.76 -12.07
C VAL A 133 20.36 -34.17 -11.85
N PHE A 134 21.67 -34.32 -11.76
CA PHE A 134 22.34 -35.60 -11.51
C PHE A 134 23.16 -35.50 -10.23
N LYS A 135 23.17 -36.57 -9.45
CA LYS A 135 24.20 -36.76 -8.42
C LYS A 135 25.55 -36.94 -9.10
N VAL A 136 26.61 -36.32 -8.60
CA VAL A 136 27.97 -36.51 -9.12
C VAL A 136 28.70 -37.59 -8.30
N THR A 137 29.46 -38.45 -8.98
CA THR A 137 30.27 -39.49 -8.30
C THR A 137 31.58 -38.91 -7.77
N LYS A 138 32.35 -39.69 -7.00
CA LYS A 138 33.65 -39.23 -6.47
C LYS A 138 34.66 -38.92 -7.59
N GLU A 139 34.49 -39.59 -8.72
CA GLU A 139 35.29 -39.47 -9.94
C GLU A 139 34.90 -38.24 -10.79
N GLY A 140 33.82 -37.52 -10.41
CA GLY A 140 33.38 -36.31 -11.11
C GLY A 140 32.41 -36.53 -12.27
N GLU A 141 31.92 -37.77 -12.44
CA GLU A 141 31.00 -38.15 -13.51
C GLU A 141 29.52 -38.05 -13.10
N PRO A 142 28.58 -37.81 -14.05
CA PRO A 142 27.15 -37.87 -13.78
C PRO A 142 26.73 -39.27 -13.36
N GLY A 143 26.18 -39.39 -12.14
CA GLY A 143 25.59 -40.61 -11.62
C GLY A 143 24.07 -40.64 -11.79
N LYS A 144 23.36 -40.97 -10.70
CA LYS A 144 21.89 -41.11 -10.71
C LYS A 144 21.21 -39.77 -11.01
N MET A 145 20.25 -39.78 -11.93
CA MET A 145 19.34 -38.66 -12.18
C MET A 145 18.41 -38.46 -10.97
N LEU A 146 18.40 -37.24 -10.44
CA LEU A 146 17.60 -36.81 -9.30
C LEU A 146 16.34 -36.06 -9.73
N TYR A 147 16.41 -35.35 -10.86
CA TYR A 147 15.35 -34.49 -11.35
C TYR A 147 15.39 -34.39 -12.88
N ASP A 148 14.22 -34.34 -13.53
CA ASP A 148 14.05 -34.01 -14.94
C ASP A 148 12.70 -33.32 -15.12
N ARG A 149 12.71 -32.09 -15.65
CA ARG A 149 11.48 -31.39 -16.01
C ARG A 149 11.67 -30.52 -17.25
N HIS A 150 10.69 -30.61 -18.16
CA HIS A 150 10.51 -29.69 -19.28
C HIS A 150 9.56 -28.56 -18.87
N PHE A 151 10.10 -27.36 -18.70
CA PHE A 151 9.36 -26.14 -18.41
C PHE A 151 8.93 -25.46 -19.71
N LYS A 152 7.62 -25.47 -19.94
CA LYS A 152 6.99 -24.81 -21.08
C LYS A 152 6.83 -23.31 -20.79
N ARG A 153 7.26 -22.44 -21.70
CA ARG A 153 7.27 -20.98 -21.49
C ARG A 153 5.88 -20.40 -21.20
N HIS A 154 4.83 -20.94 -21.78
CA HIS A 154 3.47 -20.44 -21.53
C HIS A 154 2.97 -20.78 -20.12
N GLU A 155 3.54 -21.80 -19.47
CA GLU A 155 3.22 -22.23 -18.10
C GLU A 155 4.18 -21.59 -17.08
N THR A 156 5.48 -21.61 -17.37
CA THR A 156 6.56 -21.21 -16.45
C THR A 156 7.17 -19.87 -16.84
N ARG A 157 7.32 -18.98 -15.86
CA ARG A 157 7.97 -17.67 -16.05
C ARG A 157 9.42 -17.66 -15.58
N GLU A 158 9.71 -18.43 -14.54
CA GLU A 158 11.00 -18.43 -13.85
C GLU A 158 11.32 -19.80 -13.27
N VAL A 159 12.57 -20.23 -13.45
CA VAL A 159 13.17 -21.39 -12.80
C VAL A 159 14.39 -20.93 -12.00
N ARG A 160 14.46 -21.32 -10.73
CA ARG A 160 15.55 -21.01 -9.81
C ARG A 160 16.28 -22.31 -9.49
N LEU A 161 17.56 -22.38 -9.81
CA LEU A 161 18.43 -23.51 -9.51
C LEU A 161 19.26 -23.15 -8.28
N TYR A 162 19.16 -23.94 -7.23
CA TYR A 162 19.92 -23.74 -5.99
C TYR A 162 20.92 -24.87 -5.83
N GLY A 163 22.22 -24.54 -5.77
CA GLY A 163 23.29 -25.50 -5.48
C GLY A 163 23.28 -25.97 -4.02
N LEU A 164 23.18 -25.01 -3.07
CA LEU A 164 23.32 -25.24 -1.62
C LEU A 164 24.79 -25.55 -1.25
N GLY A 165 25.07 -26.47 -0.32
CA GLY A 165 26.43 -26.66 0.21
C GLY A 165 27.43 -27.37 -0.70
N GLY A 166 27.02 -27.93 -1.84
CA GLY A 166 27.85 -28.74 -2.73
C GLY A 166 28.80 -27.96 -3.64
N ASP A 167 29.79 -28.65 -4.23
CA ASP A 167 30.66 -28.13 -5.31
C ASP A 167 30.02 -28.36 -6.69
N ASP A 168 28.98 -27.59 -7.04
CA ASP A 168 28.07 -27.96 -8.11
C ASP A 168 28.52 -27.54 -9.52
N ASP A 169 28.17 -28.34 -10.51
CA ASP A 169 28.41 -28.06 -11.92
C ASP A 169 27.10 -27.61 -12.61
N PHE A 170 27.00 -26.36 -13.03
CA PHE A 170 25.90 -25.84 -13.84
C PHE A 170 26.30 -25.75 -15.32
N ILE A 171 25.55 -26.43 -16.18
CA ILE A 171 25.81 -26.48 -17.63
C ILE A 171 24.58 -25.97 -18.36
N ILE A 172 24.69 -24.81 -19.00
CA ILE A 172 23.63 -24.20 -19.81
C ILE A 172 24.00 -24.37 -21.29
N THR A 173 23.09 -24.95 -22.06
CA THR A 173 23.25 -25.19 -23.50
C THR A 173 22.05 -24.65 -24.30
N GLY A 174 22.15 -24.70 -25.63
CA GLY A 174 21.06 -24.35 -26.54
C GLY A 174 21.08 -22.90 -27.03
N SER A 175 19.93 -22.37 -27.42
CA SER A 175 19.84 -21.01 -27.99
C SER A 175 18.84 -20.15 -27.22
N PRO A 176 19.25 -19.01 -26.64
CA PRO A 176 18.35 -18.19 -25.83
C PRO A 176 17.35 -17.45 -26.72
N HIS A 177 16.07 -17.57 -26.39
CA HIS A 177 15.00 -16.77 -26.99
C HIS A 177 14.73 -15.51 -26.14
N ARG A 178 14.42 -14.36 -26.76
CA ARG A 178 14.14 -13.10 -26.03
C ARG A 178 13.02 -13.25 -24.99
N LYS A 179 12.05 -14.12 -25.26
CA LYS A 179 10.95 -14.42 -24.36
C LYS A 179 11.14 -15.72 -23.58
N ALA A 180 12.34 -16.29 -23.46
CA ALA A 180 12.57 -17.54 -22.73
C ALA A 180 12.19 -17.47 -21.24
N VAL A 181 11.99 -18.63 -20.61
CA VAL A 181 11.87 -18.76 -19.15
C VAL A 181 13.08 -18.07 -18.49
N THR A 182 12.85 -17.22 -17.48
CA THR A 182 13.96 -16.63 -16.72
C THR A 182 14.67 -17.74 -15.95
N LEU A 183 15.98 -17.81 -16.08
CA LEU A 183 16.81 -18.74 -15.32
C LEU A 183 17.58 -17.97 -14.24
N ARG A 184 17.54 -18.47 -13.01
CA ARG A 184 18.41 -17.99 -11.92
C ARG A 184 19.27 -19.15 -11.46
N VAL A 185 20.58 -18.97 -11.50
CA VAL A 185 21.54 -19.88 -10.90
C VAL A 185 21.96 -19.26 -9.58
N ILE A 186 21.72 -19.96 -8.49
CA ILE A 186 22.10 -19.56 -7.14
C ILE A 186 23.07 -20.63 -6.65
N GLY A 187 24.30 -20.23 -6.36
CA GLY A 187 25.29 -21.12 -5.77
C GLY A 187 24.99 -21.42 -4.30
N GLY A 188 26.03 -21.74 -3.54
CA GLY A 188 25.94 -21.77 -2.09
C GLY A 188 27.28 -21.64 -1.39
N GLU A 189 27.62 -22.58 -0.52
CA GLU A 189 28.87 -22.51 0.26
C GLU A 189 30.04 -23.21 -0.46
N GLY A 190 29.75 -24.10 -1.41
CA GLY A 190 30.76 -24.82 -2.18
C GLY A 190 31.34 -24.03 -3.36
N SER A 191 32.35 -24.61 -4.00
CA SER A 191 33.02 -24.02 -5.15
C SER A 191 32.33 -24.41 -6.46
N ASP A 192 31.29 -23.66 -6.79
CA ASP A 192 30.44 -23.91 -7.94
C ASP A 192 31.09 -23.50 -9.27
N LYS A 193 30.67 -24.18 -10.35
CA LYS A 193 31.10 -23.90 -11.73
C LYS A 193 29.91 -23.67 -12.64
N LEU A 194 30.03 -22.71 -13.56
CA LEU A 194 29.03 -22.47 -14.60
C LEU A 194 29.71 -22.42 -15.95
N ALA A 195 29.23 -23.28 -16.84
CA ALA A 195 29.54 -23.24 -18.25
C ALA A 195 28.26 -22.93 -19.03
N ASP A 196 28.23 -21.79 -19.72
CA ASP A 196 27.15 -21.46 -20.65
C ASP A 196 27.71 -21.45 -22.08
N SER A 197 27.41 -22.49 -22.83
CA SER A 197 27.78 -22.64 -24.24
C SER A 197 26.68 -22.13 -25.19
N ALA A 198 25.63 -21.50 -24.66
CA ALA A 198 24.51 -21.07 -25.47
C ALA A 198 24.92 -19.96 -26.47
N GLN A 199 24.74 -20.23 -27.77
CA GLN A 199 25.02 -19.27 -28.83
C GLN A 199 23.95 -18.18 -28.82
N ALA A 200 24.24 -17.02 -28.23
CA ALA A 200 23.28 -15.94 -28.04
C ALA A 200 23.37 -14.86 -29.14
N ARG A 201 22.27 -14.64 -29.85
CA ARG A 201 21.88 -13.31 -30.36
C ARG A 201 20.76 -12.79 -29.46
N GLY A 202 21.10 -12.06 -28.38
CA GLY A 202 20.12 -11.37 -27.52
C GLY A 202 20.30 -11.57 -26.01
N ASN A 203 19.44 -10.90 -25.22
CA ASN A 203 19.48 -10.90 -23.75
C ASN A 203 19.21 -12.30 -23.18
N ALA A 204 20.20 -12.88 -22.51
CA ALA A 204 20.22 -14.28 -22.10
C ALA A 204 19.20 -14.65 -21.01
N ARG A 205 18.50 -13.69 -20.37
CA ARG A 205 17.55 -13.91 -19.25
C ARG A 205 18.03 -14.92 -18.18
N ALA A 206 19.35 -15.10 -18.06
CA ALA A 206 20.02 -15.86 -17.02
C ALA A 206 20.67 -14.89 -16.05
N PHE A 207 20.54 -15.18 -14.77
CA PHE A 207 21.09 -14.38 -13.68
C PHE A 207 21.88 -15.32 -12.77
N LEU A 208 23.10 -14.91 -12.43
CA LEU A 208 23.96 -15.64 -11.50
C LEU A 208 23.97 -14.93 -10.16
N TYR A 209 23.73 -15.67 -9.09
CA TYR A 209 23.79 -15.22 -7.72
C TYR A 209 24.79 -16.07 -6.97
N ASP A 210 25.84 -15.43 -6.45
CA ASP A 210 26.79 -16.05 -5.54
C ASP A 210 27.53 -15.00 -4.71
N GLN A 211 28.32 -15.43 -3.74
CA GLN A 211 29.33 -14.60 -3.14
C GLN A 211 30.39 -14.20 -4.18
N THR A 212 30.77 -12.93 -4.19
CA THR A 212 31.75 -12.41 -5.16
C THR A 212 33.05 -13.21 -5.09
N GLY A 213 33.44 -13.82 -6.21
CA GLY A 213 34.69 -14.58 -6.36
C GLY A 213 34.64 -16.07 -6.00
N GLN A 214 33.50 -16.60 -5.53
CA GLN A 214 33.36 -18.03 -5.22
C GLN A 214 32.97 -18.87 -6.45
N PHE A 215 32.23 -18.26 -7.39
CA PHE A 215 31.72 -18.93 -8.59
C PHE A 215 32.74 -18.94 -9.74
N LYS A 216 33.07 -20.14 -10.26
CA LYS A 216 34.00 -20.31 -11.41
C LYS A 216 33.23 -20.27 -12.74
N LEU A 217 33.46 -19.23 -13.54
CA LEU A 217 32.83 -19.06 -14.86
C LEU A 217 33.74 -19.57 -15.98
N SER A 218 33.18 -20.43 -16.84
CA SER A 218 33.88 -20.86 -18.05
C SER A 218 33.92 -19.71 -19.09
N PRO A 219 34.98 -19.59 -19.91
CA PRO A 219 35.07 -18.58 -20.96
C PRO A 219 33.86 -18.62 -21.90
N GLY A 220 33.32 -17.44 -22.24
CA GLY A 220 32.15 -17.31 -23.13
C GLY A 220 30.79 -17.36 -22.43
N THR A 221 30.75 -17.58 -21.10
CA THR A 221 29.52 -17.58 -20.31
C THR A 221 28.80 -16.23 -20.39
N ARG A 222 27.49 -16.24 -20.69
CA ARG A 222 26.67 -15.02 -20.86
C ARG A 222 25.48 -15.00 -19.92
N VAL A 223 25.76 -14.69 -18.66
CA VAL A 223 24.76 -14.44 -17.61
C VAL A 223 24.86 -13.01 -17.10
N LYS A 224 23.76 -12.48 -16.57
CA LYS A 224 23.81 -11.24 -15.81
C LYS A 224 24.36 -11.56 -14.42
N ASP A 225 25.54 -11.04 -14.14
CA ASP A 225 26.17 -11.14 -12.83
C ASP A 225 25.38 -10.34 -11.78
N MET A 226 25.00 -11.02 -10.69
CA MET A 226 24.30 -10.48 -9.53
C MET A 226 25.00 -10.91 -8.23
N THR A 227 26.30 -11.23 -8.28
CA THR A 227 27.07 -11.60 -7.09
C THR A 227 27.13 -10.47 -6.07
N SER A 228 27.28 -10.84 -4.79
CA SER A 228 27.39 -9.88 -3.68
C SER A 228 28.49 -10.30 -2.72
N ASP A 229 29.06 -9.34 -2.01
CA ASP A 229 29.88 -9.54 -0.81
C ASP A 229 29.08 -10.01 0.43
N VAL A 230 27.74 -10.04 0.33
CA VAL A 230 26.83 -10.39 1.42
C VAL A 230 26.37 -11.85 1.26
N PRO A 231 26.70 -12.77 2.20
CA PRO A 231 26.42 -14.20 2.09
C PRO A 231 24.94 -14.57 1.84
N GLU A 232 24.01 -13.73 2.29
CA GLU A 232 22.56 -13.90 2.10
C GLU A 232 22.15 -13.90 0.62
N VAL A 233 23.04 -13.53 -0.30
CA VAL A 233 22.89 -13.75 -1.76
C VAL A 233 22.78 -15.25 -2.12
N ASN A 234 23.12 -16.17 -1.22
CA ASN A 234 22.94 -17.61 -1.41
C ASN A 234 21.78 -18.19 -0.60
N ALA A 235 21.13 -17.38 0.24
CA ALA A 235 20.09 -17.87 1.13
C ALA A 235 18.94 -18.54 0.37
N TYR A 236 18.65 -19.77 0.78
CA TYR A 236 17.46 -20.52 0.42
C TYR A 236 16.46 -20.44 1.58
N ASP A 237 15.26 -19.94 1.29
CA ASP A 237 14.16 -19.89 2.24
C ASP A 237 12.93 -20.58 1.63
N ARG A 238 12.69 -21.81 2.09
CA ARG A 238 11.54 -22.62 1.71
C ARG A 238 10.19 -21.94 1.99
N MET A 239 10.16 -20.99 2.93
CA MET A 239 8.96 -20.27 3.38
C MET A 239 8.82 -18.90 2.69
N SER A 240 9.67 -18.58 1.70
CA SER A 240 9.74 -17.26 1.07
C SER A 240 8.54 -16.91 0.19
N PHE A 241 7.82 -17.92 -0.33
CA PHE A 241 6.70 -17.69 -1.25
C PHE A 241 5.56 -16.92 -0.60
N ARG A 242 5.08 -15.88 -1.29
CA ARG A 242 3.94 -15.05 -0.89
C ARG A 242 2.97 -14.89 -2.06
N TYR A 243 1.67 -14.97 -1.74
CA TYR A 243 0.62 -14.74 -2.71
C TYR A 243 0.54 -13.27 -3.09
N ASN A 244 0.40 -12.98 -4.39
CA ASN A 244 0.01 -11.65 -4.83
C ASN A 244 -1.39 -11.31 -4.30
N LEU A 245 -1.60 -10.05 -3.95
CA LEU A 245 -2.84 -9.55 -3.37
C LEU A 245 -3.46 -8.51 -4.30
N PHE A 246 -4.72 -8.72 -4.67
CA PHE A 246 -5.55 -7.69 -5.30
C PHE A 246 -6.81 -7.51 -4.46
N ALA A 247 -6.86 -6.44 -3.67
CA ALA A 247 -7.92 -6.21 -2.69
C ALA A 247 -8.70 -4.93 -3.03
N PRO A 248 -10.04 -4.93 -2.92
CA PRO A 248 -10.80 -3.68 -2.96
C PRO A 248 -10.50 -2.86 -1.71
N LEU A 249 -10.55 -1.54 -1.86
CA LEU A 249 -10.47 -0.57 -0.77
C LEU A 249 -11.75 0.23 -0.76
N LEU A 250 -12.29 0.45 0.44
CA LEU A 250 -13.41 1.36 0.67
C LEU A 250 -12.98 2.34 1.74
N PHE A 251 -13.28 3.62 1.53
CA PHE A 251 -13.07 4.66 2.51
C PHE A 251 -14.21 5.66 2.49
N GLY A 252 -14.41 6.35 3.61
CA GLY A 252 -15.44 7.35 3.76
C GLY A 252 -15.14 8.21 4.97
N ASN A 253 -15.60 9.45 4.92
CA ASN A 253 -15.39 10.43 5.97
C ASN A 253 -16.56 11.42 5.95
N TYR A 254 -16.91 11.98 7.09
CA TYR A 254 -17.87 13.09 7.16
C TYR A 254 -17.28 14.22 8.00
N ASN A 255 -17.41 15.45 7.50
CA ASN A 255 -17.20 16.66 8.28
C ASN A 255 -18.20 17.75 7.85
N PRO A 256 -18.41 18.79 8.67
CA PRO A 256 -19.47 19.78 8.42
C PRO A 256 -19.26 20.63 7.15
N ASP A 257 -18.02 20.78 6.69
CA ASP A 257 -17.70 21.64 5.54
C ASP A 257 -17.84 20.89 4.22
N ASP A 258 -17.32 19.68 4.17
CA ASP A 258 -17.34 18.89 2.94
C ASP A 258 -18.57 17.95 2.83
N GLY A 259 -19.28 17.73 3.94
CA GLY A 259 -20.32 16.71 4.03
C GLY A 259 -19.77 15.29 3.98
N LEU A 260 -20.54 14.39 3.36
CA LEU A 260 -20.19 12.98 3.19
C LEU A 260 -19.23 12.79 2.03
N PHE A 261 -18.05 12.24 2.30
CA PHE A 261 -17.17 11.66 1.30
C PHE A 261 -17.32 10.16 1.25
N ILE A 262 -17.48 9.63 0.04
CA ILE A 262 -17.41 8.19 -0.20
C ILE A 262 -16.38 7.95 -1.30
N GLY A 263 -15.48 7.01 -1.03
CA GLY A 263 -14.46 6.61 -1.97
C GLY A 263 -14.23 5.13 -2.00
N GLY A 264 -13.76 4.69 -3.15
CA GLY A 264 -13.43 3.30 -3.44
C GLY A 264 -12.09 3.22 -4.15
N GLY A 265 -11.55 2.01 -4.20
CA GLY A 265 -10.24 1.82 -4.78
C GLY A 265 -9.82 0.37 -4.80
N PHE A 266 -8.55 0.15 -5.13
CA PHE A 266 -7.95 -1.16 -5.04
C PHE A 266 -6.47 -1.07 -4.68
N LEU A 267 -6.03 -2.09 -3.94
CA LEU A 267 -4.65 -2.37 -3.58
C LEU A 267 -4.17 -3.55 -4.42
N ASN A 268 -3.07 -3.37 -5.15
CA ASN A 268 -2.39 -4.45 -5.86
C ASN A 268 -0.98 -4.62 -5.29
N ILE A 269 -0.68 -5.77 -4.71
CA ILE A 269 0.66 -6.16 -4.25
C ILE A 269 1.12 -7.34 -5.10
N ALA A 270 2.26 -7.18 -5.76
CA ALA A 270 2.95 -8.29 -6.39
C ALA A 270 4.28 -8.57 -5.70
N HIS A 271 4.52 -9.84 -5.41
CA HIS A 271 5.79 -10.34 -4.88
C HIS A 271 6.70 -10.77 -6.03
N GLY A 272 7.99 -10.91 -5.73
CA GLY A 272 8.99 -11.37 -6.68
C GLY A 272 10.24 -11.84 -5.96
N PHE A 273 11.12 -12.50 -6.71
CA PHE A 273 12.36 -13.07 -6.18
C PHE A 273 13.15 -12.05 -5.35
N ARG A 274 13.34 -12.38 -4.06
CA ARG A 274 14.10 -11.59 -3.07
C ARG A 274 13.70 -10.12 -2.93
N LYS A 275 12.46 -9.76 -3.23
CA LYS A 275 11.93 -8.41 -3.00
C LYS A 275 11.04 -8.39 -1.75
N GLN A 276 11.52 -7.75 -0.69
CA GLN A 276 10.81 -7.61 0.58
C GLN A 276 10.46 -6.13 0.87
N PRO A 277 9.27 -5.83 1.43
CA PRO A 277 8.17 -6.77 1.73
C PRO A 277 7.37 -7.20 0.48
N PHE A 278 7.57 -6.53 -0.66
CA PHE A 278 6.96 -6.85 -1.96
C PHE A 278 7.87 -6.35 -3.09
N LYS A 279 7.61 -6.77 -4.33
CA LYS A 279 8.28 -6.22 -5.53
C LYS A 279 7.66 -4.90 -5.94
N GLN A 280 6.34 -4.84 -5.97
CA GLN A 280 5.59 -3.62 -6.27
C GLN A 280 4.28 -3.59 -5.49
N ARG A 281 3.87 -2.38 -5.13
CA ARG A 281 2.58 -2.08 -4.51
C ARG A 281 1.96 -0.88 -5.20
N HIS A 282 0.69 -1.01 -5.57
CA HIS A 282 -0.10 0.06 -6.14
C HIS A 282 -1.37 0.25 -5.32
N ILE A 283 -1.67 1.50 -4.97
CA ILE A 283 -2.93 1.91 -4.35
C ILE A 283 -3.58 2.90 -5.29
N PHE A 284 -4.80 2.59 -5.72
CA PHE A 284 -5.65 3.49 -6.49
C PHE A 284 -6.86 3.81 -5.65
N MET A 285 -7.19 5.08 -5.50
CA MET A 285 -8.33 5.56 -4.73
C MET A 285 -9.02 6.68 -5.50
N ALA A 286 -10.33 6.61 -5.60
CA ALA A 286 -11.17 7.67 -6.11
C ALA A 286 -12.26 7.97 -5.07
N SER A 287 -12.63 9.24 -4.92
CA SER A 287 -13.76 9.62 -4.07
C SER A 287 -14.55 10.77 -4.66
N ILE A 288 -15.81 10.81 -4.27
CA ILE A 288 -16.74 11.90 -4.57
C ILE A 288 -17.23 12.53 -3.27
N ALA A 289 -17.50 13.82 -3.32
CA ALA A 289 -18.23 14.56 -2.29
C ALA A 289 -19.52 15.09 -2.92
N PRO A 290 -20.66 14.40 -2.77
CA PRO A 290 -21.89 14.75 -3.49
C PRO A 290 -22.39 16.18 -3.22
N LEU A 291 -22.19 16.71 -2.01
CA LEU A 291 -22.63 18.05 -1.65
C LEU A 291 -21.88 19.16 -2.39
N THR A 292 -20.58 18.96 -2.64
CA THR A 292 -19.74 19.92 -3.37
C THR A 292 -19.54 19.55 -4.83
N GLN A 293 -20.07 18.40 -5.26
CA GLN A 293 -19.84 17.82 -6.58
C GLN A 293 -18.35 17.62 -6.91
N SER A 294 -17.49 17.52 -5.89
CA SER A 294 -16.05 17.37 -6.09
C SER A 294 -15.66 15.90 -6.28
N PHE A 295 -14.65 15.70 -7.13
CA PHE A 295 -14.03 14.40 -7.35
C PHE A 295 -12.54 14.49 -7.01
N SER A 296 -12.01 13.43 -6.40
CA SER A 296 -10.57 13.28 -6.22
C SER A 296 -10.10 11.89 -6.57
N PHE A 297 -8.90 11.83 -7.13
CA PHE A 297 -8.19 10.61 -7.47
C PHE A 297 -6.79 10.64 -6.88
N ARG A 298 -6.39 9.53 -6.27
CA ARG A 298 -5.05 9.31 -5.73
C ARG A 298 -4.49 8.00 -6.25
N TYR A 299 -3.27 8.05 -6.77
CA TYR A 299 -2.45 6.89 -7.07
C TYR A 299 -1.16 6.92 -6.26
N GLN A 300 -0.81 5.79 -5.65
CA GLN A 300 0.48 5.57 -5.00
C GLN A 300 1.12 4.29 -5.51
N GLY A 301 2.23 4.41 -6.22
CA GLY A 301 3.06 3.30 -6.68
C GLY A 301 4.35 3.21 -5.88
N LYS A 302 4.73 2.01 -5.42
CA LYS A 302 6.03 1.75 -4.79
C LYS A 302 6.65 0.50 -5.41
N PHE A 303 7.87 0.63 -5.89
CA PHE A 303 8.65 -0.42 -6.54
C PHE A 303 9.94 -0.62 -5.76
N THR A 304 10.14 -1.83 -5.24
CA THR A 304 11.24 -2.13 -4.33
C THR A 304 12.54 -2.34 -5.10
N GLU A 305 13.62 -1.67 -4.67
CA GLU A 305 14.99 -1.91 -5.15
C GLU A 305 15.09 -1.94 -6.68
N VAL A 306 14.70 -0.83 -7.33
CA VAL A 306 14.77 -0.63 -8.78
C VAL A 306 16.19 -0.28 -9.20
N VAL A 307 16.91 0.50 -8.37
CA VAL A 307 18.31 0.89 -8.58
C VAL A 307 19.10 0.56 -7.31
N GLY A 308 19.80 -0.58 -7.30
CA GLY A 308 20.46 -1.08 -6.09
C GLY A 308 19.48 -1.21 -4.92
N LYS A 309 19.81 -0.61 -3.77
CA LYS A 309 18.95 -0.58 -2.57
C LYS A 309 17.89 0.54 -2.58
N TRP A 310 17.81 1.33 -3.66
CA TRP A 310 16.82 2.39 -3.81
C TRP A 310 15.54 1.88 -4.47
N ASN A 311 14.43 2.19 -3.82
CA ASN A 311 13.09 2.01 -4.34
C ASN A 311 12.73 3.18 -5.26
N PHE A 312 11.76 2.96 -6.15
CA PHE A 312 11.09 4.02 -6.87
C PHE A 312 9.66 4.17 -6.34
N GLU A 313 9.23 5.41 -6.11
CA GLU A 313 7.89 5.76 -5.65
C GLU A 313 7.26 6.78 -6.61
N MET A 314 5.95 6.70 -6.78
CA MET A 314 5.18 7.62 -7.60
C MET A 314 3.90 7.96 -6.86
N ASP A 315 3.74 9.22 -6.48
CA ASP A 315 2.49 9.75 -5.93
C ASP A 315 1.84 10.69 -6.93
N VAL A 316 0.58 10.44 -7.25
CA VAL A 316 -0.25 11.30 -8.10
C VAL A 316 -1.51 11.65 -7.33
N ASN A 317 -1.80 12.93 -7.17
CA ASN A 317 -3.03 13.43 -6.58
C ASN A 317 -3.72 14.35 -7.58
N LEU A 318 -4.94 14.01 -7.95
CA LEU A 318 -5.81 14.83 -8.78
C LEU A 318 -7.03 15.22 -7.94
N ARG A 319 -7.33 16.51 -7.91
CA ARG A 319 -8.56 17.09 -7.38
C ARG A 319 -9.22 17.78 -8.55
N SER A 320 -10.34 17.22 -9.00
CA SER A 320 -11.15 17.72 -10.11
C SER A 320 -11.90 18.99 -9.71
N PRO A 321 -12.46 19.74 -10.68
CA PRO A 321 -13.23 20.94 -10.41
C PRO A 321 -14.28 20.79 -9.30
N ASN A 322 -14.56 21.88 -8.62
CA ASN A 322 -15.37 22.06 -7.41
C ASN A 322 -14.76 21.48 -6.13
N TYR A 323 -13.47 21.16 -6.08
CA TYR A 323 -12.84 20.81 -4.81
C TYR A 323 -12.80 22.04 -3.91
N VAL A 324 -13.46 21.95 -2.75
CA VAL A 324 -13.67 23.10 -1.85
C VAL A 324 -12.64 23.11 -0.74
N ASN A 325 -12.08 24.27 -0.47
CA ASN A 325 -11.49 24.64 0.83
C ASN A 325 -12.14 25.94 1.31
N ASN A 326 -11.92 26.31 2.58
CA ASN A 326 -12.32 27.61 3.09
C ASN A 326 -11.10 28.54 3.18
N PHE A 327 -11.29 29.83 2.94
CA PHE A 327 -10.29 30.87 3.12
C PHE A 327 -10.94 32.06 3.81
N PHE A 328 -10.45 32.38 5.01
CA PHE A 328 -10.96 33.45 5.88
C PHE A 328 -10.04 34.69 5.87
N GLY A 329 -9.01 34.68 5.03
CA GLY A 329 -7.93 35.67 5.01
C GLY A 329 -6.64 35.14 5.62
N MET A 330 -5.56 35.86 5.33
CA MET A 330 -4.23 35.63 5.93
C MET A 330 -4.22 36.17 7.36
N GLY A 331 -3.46 35.52 8.24
CA GLY A 331 -3.30 35.94 9.62
C GLY A 331 -3.90 34.98 10.63
N ASN A 332 -3.45 35.12 11.89
CA ASN A 332 -3.86 34.23 12.96
C ASN A 332 -5.20 34.59 13.59
N GLU A 333 -5.61 35.86 13.52
CA GLU A 333 -6.85 36.37 14.09
C GLU A 333 -7.86 36.72 12.98
N SER A 334 -7.74 36.07 11.81
CA SER A 334 -8.69 36.24 10.70
C SER A 334 -10.11 35.91 11.15
N ILE A 335 -11.07 36.75 10.76
CA ILE A 335 -12.42 36.73 11.32
C ILE A 335 -13.31 35.76 10.56
N TYR A 336 -13.98 34.87 11.30
CA TYR A 336 -15.15 34.15 10.81
C TYR A 336 -16.40 34.85 11.34
N ASN A 337 -17.13 35.51 10.44
CA ASN A 337 -18.44 36.08 10.77
C ASN A 337 -19.50 35.03 10.40
N ASP A 338 -20.19 34.50 11.41
CA ASP A 338 -21.27 33.55 11.22
C ASP A 338 -22.63 34.23 10.97
N ASP A 339 -22.73 35.55 11.22
CA ASP A 339 -23.91 36.42 11.07
C ASP A 339 -23.86 37.31 9.80
N ILE A 340 -23.30 36.80 8.70
CA ILE A 340 -23.22 37.58 7.44
C ILE A 340 -24.62 37.73 6.81
N GLU A 341 -25.17 38.94 6.85
CA GLU A 341 -26.24 39.40 5.96
C GLU A 341 -25.62 39.85 4.62
N VAL A 342 -25.64 38.99 3.61
CA VAL A 342 -25.15 39.35 2.25
C VAL A 342 -26.09 40.37 1.58
N VAL A 343 -27.34 40.50 2.06
CA VAL A 343 -28.33 41.50 1.64
C VAL A 343 -29.14 41.94 2.87
N PRO A 344 -29.40 43.26 3.09
CA PRO A 344 -30.27 43.70 4.19
C PRO A 344 -31.65 43.03 4.10
N GLY A 345 -32.00 42.24 5.13
CA GLY A 345 -33.28 41.54 5.21
C GLY A 345 -33.34 40.14 4.58
N ILE A 346 -32.21 39.55 4.16
CA ILE A 346 -32.13 38.14 3.74
C ILE A 346 -31.10 37.40 4.60
N GLU A 347 -31.57 36.58 5.55
CA GLU A 347 -30.73 35.62 6.28
C GLU A 347 -30.05 34.65 5.31
N VAL A 348 -28.72 34.66 5.28
CA VAL A 348 -27.96 33.62 4.57
C VAL A 348 -27.98 32.36 5.42
N LYS A 349 -28.74 31.34 5.00
CA LYS A 349 -28.87 30.04 5.68
C LYS A 349 -27.54 29.31 5.98
N ASN A 350 -26.39 29.74 5.41
CA ASN A 350 -25.08 29.13 5.67
C ASN A 350 -23.92 30.10 5.33
N SER A 351 -23.55 30.97 6.26
CA SER A 351 -22.47 31.97 6.15
C SER A 351 -21.11 31.38 5.72
N ILE A 352 -20.84 30.10 6.00
CA ILE A 352 -19.62 29.42 5.56
C ILE A 352 -19.43 29.43 4.04
N ASN A 353 -20.50 29.54 3.24
CA ASN A 353 -20.37 29.62 1.80
C ASN A 353 -19.55 30.83 1.37
N TYR A 354 -19.68 31.97 2.05
CA TYR A 354 -18.91 33.17 1.74
C TYR A 354 -17.40 32.90 1.72
N TYR A 355 -16.90 32.07 2.63
CA TYR A 355 -15.48 31.75 2.77
C TYR A 355 -14.99 30.59 1.88
N ARG A 356 -15.86 29.93 1.11
CA ARG A 356 -15.46 28.77 0.29
C ARG A 356 -14.83 29.22 -1.02
N TYR A 357 -13.64 28.71 -1.31
CA TYR A 357 -13.02 28.78 -2.63
C TYR A 357 -12.93 27.40 -3.26
N ARG A 358 -12.96 27.35 -4.59
CA ARG A 358 -12.91 26.12 -5.39
C ARG A 358 -11.69 26.12 -6.28
N PHE A 359 -11.15 24.93 -6.53
CA PHE A 359 -9.97 24.78 -7.36
C PHE A 359 -9.86 23.37 -7.97
N GLU A 360 -9.13 23.29 -9.07
CA GLU A 360 -8.58 22.06 -9.62
C GLU A 360 -7.10 21.96 -9.24
N GLU A 361 -6.62 20.77 -8.88
CA GLU A 361 -5.20 20.55 -8.59
C GLU A 361 -4.72 19.20 -9.16
N LEU A 362 -3.58 19.23 -9.84
CA LEU A 362 -2.79 18.05 -10.18
C LEU A 362 -1.41 18.13 -9.52
N ARG A 363 -1.07 17.13 -8.70
CA ARG A 363 0.28 16.94 -8.15
C ARG A 363 0.87 15.61 -8.56
N ILE A 364 2.12 15.64 -9.02
CA ILE A 364 2.88 14.46 -9.45
C ILE A 364 4.27 14.51 -8.78
N GLU A 365 4.59 13.47 -8.02
CA GLU A 365 5.84 13.38 -7.24
C GLU A 365 6.48 11.99 -7.43
N PRO A 366 7.29 11.78 -8.49
CA PRO A 366 8.15 10.62 -8.58
C PRO A 366 9.35 10.79 -7.66
N ALA A 367 9.77 9.73 -6.97
CA ALA A 367 10.88 9.81 -6.04
C ALA A 367 11.68 8.51 -5.98
N LEU A 368 12.94 8.63 -5.58
CA LEU A 368 13.72 7.53 -5.08
C LEU A 368 13.61 7.49 -3.56
N SER A 369 13.45 6.29 -2.99
CA SER A 369 13.42 6.13 -1.54
C SER A 369 14.29 4.99 -1.05
N ARG A 370 14.79 5.10 0.17
CA ARG A 370 15.61 4.07 0.81
C ARG A 370 15.26 3.96 2.29
N ASN A 371 15.21 2.72 2.77
CA ASN A 371 14.98 2.43 4.18
C ASN A 371 16.33 2.19 4.89
N PHE A 372 16.43 2.65 6.14
CA PHE A 372 17.54 2.49 7.07
C PHE A 372 16.97 2.00 8.41
N GLY A 373 16.70 0.70 8.51
CA GLY A 373 15.99 0.14 9.67
C GLY A 373 14.56 0.68 9.75
N SER A 374 14.23 1.35 10.86
CA SER A 374 12.93 2.02 11.06
C SER A 374 12.85 3.41 10.42
N ALA A 375 13.97 3.94 9.91
CA ALA A 375 14.00 5.21 9.21
C ALA A 375 13.85 5.01 7.70
N SER A 376 13.33 6.00 7.00
CA SER A 376 13.30 6.06 5.54
C SER A 376 13.56 7.47 5.05
N PHE A 377 14.23 7.57 3.91
CA PHE A 377 14.43 8.82 3.19
C PHE A 377 13.85 8.68 1.78
N LYS A 378 13.15 9.71 1.31
CA LYS A 378 12.58 9.83 -0.03
C LYS A 378 12.99 11.18 -0.59
N ILE A 379 13.36 11.22 -1.87
CA ILE A 379 13.71 12.46 -2.58
C ILE A 379 13.38 12.33 -4.07
N GLY A 380 12.88 13.39 -4.67
CA GLY A 380 12.61 13.43 -6.11
C GLY A 380 12.07 14.77 -6.57
N PRO A 381 11.87 14.93 -7.89
CA PRO A 381 11.21 16.12 -8.41
C PRO A 381 9.73 16.14 -7.99
N ALA A 382 9.17 17.34 -7.95
CA ALA A 382 7.77 17.59 -7.65
C ALA A 382 7.18 18.52 -8.71
N PHE A 383 5.95 18.25 -9.10
CA PHE A 383 5.17 19.05 -10.03
C PHE A 383 3.80 19.35 -9.41
N GLN A 384 3.34 20.59 -9.57
CA GLN A 384 2.02 21.03 -9.15
C GLN A 384 1.42 21.92 -10.24
N ARG A 385 0.20 21.63 -10.66
CA ARG A 385 -0.67 22.53 -11.40
C ARG A 385 -1.89 22.80 -10.55
N ILE A 386 -2.27 24.07 -10.43
CA ILE A 386 -3.46 24.47 -9.69
C ILE A 386 -4.17 25.61 -10.43
N GLU A 387 -5.49 25.55 -10.44
CA GLU A 387 -6.35 26.52 -11.10
C GLU A 387 -7.49 26.88 -10.15
N MET A 388 -7.68 28.18 -9.90
CA MET A 388 -8.77 28.66 -9.06
C MET A 388 -10.02 28.81 -9.90
N GLU A 389 -11.16 28.39 -9.37
CA GLU A 389 -12.44 28.61 -10.04
C GLU A 389 -13.00 29.97 -9.65
N GLU A 390 -13.29 30.78 -10.66
CA GLU A 390 -14.03 32.02 -10.49
C GLU A 390 -15.46 31.74 -9.97
N PRO A 391 -15.91 32.41 -8.90
CA PRO A 391 -17.30 32.33 -8.47
C PRO A 391 -18.26 32.78 -9.58
N SER A 392 -19.41 32.11 -9.68
CA SER A 392 -20.42 32.50 -10.67
C SER A 392 -21.08 33.82 -10.28
N ALA A 393 -21.45 34.64 -11.27
CA ALA A 393 -22.15 35.90 -11.05
C ALA A 393 -23.32 35.78 -10.05
N GLY A 394 -23.32 36.65 -9.03
CA GLY A 394 -24.30 36.64 -7.93
C GLY A 394 -23.97 35.70 -6.76
N GLN A 395 -22.77 35.12 -6.72
CA GLN A 395 -22.25 34.39 -5.56
C GLN A 395 -21.15 35.22 -4.89
N ASP A 396 -21.50 36.10 -3.96
CA ASP A 396 -20.48 36.85 -3.23
C ASP A 396 -19.60 35.90 -2.40
N ARG A 397 -18.29 35.89 -2.68
CA ARG A 397 -17.29 35.12 -1.93
C ARG A 397 -16.14 36.01 -1.45
N PHE A 398 -15.64 35.73 -0.26
CA PHE A 398 -14.46 36.40 0.30
C PHE A 398 -13.22 36.30 -0.62
N ILE A 399 -13.11 35.22 -1.38
CA ILE A 399 -11.99 35.02 -2.30
C ILE A 399 -11.95 36.07 -3.43
N GLU A 400 -13.10 36.63 -3.83
CA GLU A 400 -13.17 37.71 -4.83
C GLU A 400 -12.65 39.02 -4.25
N GLU A 401 -13.02 39.33 -3.00
CA GLU A 401 -12.48 40.50 -2.28
C GLU A 401 -10.98 40.40 -2.12
N TYR A 402 -10.47 39.21 -1.75
CA TYR A 402 -9.03 38.97 -1.66
C TYR A 402 -8.36 39.09 -3.02
N ALA A 403 -8.94 38.53 -4.09
CA ALA A 403 -8.39 38.62 -5.44
C ALA A 403 -8.18 40.08 -5.89
N ASN A 404 -9.09 40.99 -5.53
CA ASN A 404 -8.97 42.43 -5.83
C ASN A 404 -7.80 43.12 -5.11
N THR A 405 -7.22 42.49 -4.09
CA THR A 405 -6.03 43.00 -3.39
C THR A 405 -4.71 42.56 -4.02
N LEU A 406 -4.76 41.62 -4.97
CA LEU A 406 -3.59 41.07 -5.64
C LEU A 406 -3.21 41.91 -6.87
N GLU A 407 -1.92 41.96 -7.18
CA GLU A 407 -1.41 42.64 -8.39
C GLU A 407 -1.69 41.86 -9.69
N TYR A 408 -2.27 40.66 -9.58
CA TYR A 408 -2.61 39.78 -10.69
C TYR A 408 -4.04 39.24 -10.51
N ASN A 409 -4.65 38.78 -11.60
CA ASN A 409 -5.96 38.14 -11.51
C ASN A 409 -5.81 36.70 -10.99
N LEU A 410 -6.40 36.43 -9.82
CA LEU A 410 -6.36 35.11 -9.20
C LEU A 410 -7.10 34.03 -9.99
N PHE A 411 -8.10 34.43 -10.77
CA PHE A 411 -9.01 33.52 -11.50
C PHE A 411 -8.66 33.40 -12.99
N ASP A 412 -7.58 34.05 -13.44
CA ASP A 412 -7.02 33.79 -14.77
C ASP A 412 -6.33 32.41 -14.82
N GLU A 413 -5.60 32.11 -15.90
CA GLU A 413 -4.98 30.81 -16.19
C GLU A 413 -4.39 30.04 -14.99
N TYR A 414 -4.22 28.73 -15.17
CA TYR A 414 -3.62 27.85 -14.17
C TYR A 414 -2.18 28.27 -13.79
N ASN A 415 -1.81 28.10 -12.52
CA ASN A 415 -0.44 28.24 -12.04
C ASN A 415 0.28 26.89 -12.07
N VAL A 416 1.46 26.84 -12.69
CA VAL A 416 2.35 25.67 -12.73
C VAL A 416 3.59 25.90 -11.91
N TYR A 417 3.95 24.86 -11.15
CA TYR A 417 5.17 24.78 -10.36
C TYR A 417 5.93 23.50 -10.64
N ALA A 418 7.26 23.61 -10.67
CA ALA A 418 8.16 22.47 -10.69
C ALA A 418 9.31 22.67 -9.70
N GLY A 419 9.77 21.59 -9.09
CA GLY A 419 10.80 21.67 -8.07
C GLY A 419 11.22 20.33 -7.52
N GLY A 420 11.68 20.32 -6.27
CA GLY A 420 12.12 19.13 -5.56
C GLY A 420 11.37 18.96 -4.24
N ALA A 421 11.09 17.71 -3.88
CA ALA A 421 10.54 17.33 -2.60
C ALA A 421 11.36 16.21 -1.97
N TRP A 422 11.45 16.23 -0.64
CA TRP A 422 12.06 15.17 0.14
C TRP A 422 11.27 14.90 1.42
N GLU A 423 11.37 13.67 1.92
CA GLU A 423 10.75 13.20 3.15
C GLU A 423 11.73 12.34 3.94
N LEU A 424 11.89 12.65 5.21
CA LEU A 424 12.51 11.79 6.22
C LEU A 424 11.42 11.26 7.14
N ALA A 425 11.38 9.95 7.38
CA ALA A 425 10.42 9.36 8.29
C ALA A 425 11.06 8.33 9.21
N ILE A 426 10.60 8.25 10.46
CA ILE A 426 10.89 7.18 11.42
C ILE A 426 9.57 6.61 11.90
N ASP A 427 9.25 5.36 11.51
CA ASP A 427 8.02 4.67 11.92
C ASP A 427 8.36 3.48 12.80
N LYS A 428 8.11 3.63 14.11
CA LYS A 428 8.25 2.57 15.14
C LYS A 428 6.90 2.19 15.74
N ARG A 429 5.79 2.52 15.07
CA ARG A 429 4.44 2.18 15.55
C ARG A 429 4.23 0.67 15.51
N ASN A 430 3.51 0.16 16.51
CA ASN A 430 3.18 -1.26 16.60
C ASN A 430 2.08 -1.70 15.60
N SER A 431 1.29 -0.75 15.09
CA SER A 431 0.26 -0.94 14.07
C SER A 431 0.02 0.40 13.39
N ARG A 432 -0.30 0.40 12.09
CA ARG A 432 -0.59 1.64 11.34
C ARG A 432 -2.00 2.16 11.53
N GLN A 433 -2.99 1.26 11.60
CA GLN A 433 -4.42 1.63 11.67
C GLN A 433 -4.95 1.69 13.10
N PHE A 434 -4.30 0.99 14.03
CA PHE A 434 -4.71 0.96 15.44
C PHE A 434 -3.49 1.04 16.35
N THR A 435 -2.82 2.18 16.28
CA THR A 435 -1.60 2.45 17.03
C THR A 435 -1.90 2.50 18.53
N ARG A 436 -1.16 1.69 19.28
CA ARG A 436 -1.25 1.64 20.75
C ARG A 436 0.07 2.02 21.41
N ARG A 437 1.18 1.78 20.70
CA ARG A 437 2.54 2.02 21.18
C ARG A 437 3.45 2.40 20.02
N GLY A 438 4.42 3.26 20.31
CA GLY A 438 5.51 3.61 19.39
C GLY A 438 5.50 5.07 19.00
N LEU A 439 6.22 5.37 17.93
CA LEU A 439 6.49 6.71 17.45
C LEU A 439 6.36 6.76 15.93
N LEU A 440 5.82 7.84 15.39
CA LEU A 440 5.97 8.23 14.01
C LEU A 440 6.54 9.65 13.97
N TRP A 441 7.69 9.85 13.33
CA TRP A 441 8.22 11.16 13.03
C TRP A 441 8.36 11.31 11.53
N THR A 442 7.85 12.40 10.96
CA THR A 442 7.98 12.71 9.55
C THR A 442 8.42 14.16 9.40
N THR A 443 9.41 14.40 8.55
CA THR A 443 9.85 15.74 8.16
C THR A 443 9.87 15.81 6.65
N THR A 444 9.19 16.79 6.08
CA THR A 444 9.09 17.01 4.64
C THR A 444 9.61 18.38 4.28
N GLY A 445 10.38 18.46 3.20
CA GLY A 445 10.77 19.72 2.59
C GLY A 445 10.39 19.74 1.12
N ARG A 446 9.92 20.89 0.64
CA ARG A 446 9.62 21.13 -0.77
C ARG A 446 10.17 22.49 -1.17
N SER A 447 10.81 22.57 -2.33
CA SER A 447 11.24 23.83 -2.95
C SER A 447 10.71 23.85 -4.37
N MET A 448 9.87 24.82 -4.70
CA MET A 448 9.12 24.90 -5.95
C MET A 448 9.39 26.24 -6.62
N ALA A 449 9.75 26.18 -7.91
CA ALA A 449 9.76 27.34 -8.78
C ALA A 449 8.42 27.44 -9.51
N GLY A 450 7.82 28.62 -9.51
CA GLY A 450 6.73 28.94 -10.43
C GLY A 450 7.26 29.01 -11.87
N LEU A 451 6.53 28.42 -12.81
CA LEU A 451 6.91 28.36 -14.23
C LEU A 451 6.19 29.41 -15.07
N ASP A 452 5.09 29.96 -14.56
CA ASP A 452 4.29 31.00 -15.20
C ASP A 452 4.49 32.35 -14.51
N LYS A 453 4.10 33.45 -15.16
CA LYS A 453 4.39 34.82 -14.69
C LYS A 453 3.78 35.19 -13.34
N HIS A 454 2.73 34.48 -12.93
CA HIS A 454 1.97 34.74 -11.71
C HIS A 454 2.28 33.72 -10.60
N ALA A 455 3.10 32.71 -10.89
CA ALA A 455 3.49 31.67 -9.96
C ALA A 455 4.80 32.05 -9.25
N SER A 456 4.75 32.13 -7.93
CA SER A 456 5.87 32.51 -7.08
C SER A 456 6.78 31.33 -6.77
N THR A 457 8.04 31.63 -6.44
CA THR A 457 9.01 30.61 -6.00
C THR A 457 9.06 30.57 -4.48
N PHE A 458 8.78 29.40 -3.92
CA PHE A 458 8.73 29.18 -2.48
C PHE A 458 9.43 27.91 -2.05
N SER A 459 9.75 27.84 -0.76
CA SER A 459 10.07 26.59 -0.08
C SER A 459 9.18 26.42 1.14
N SER A 460 8.79 25.17 1.41
CA SER A 460 8.00 24.79 2.57
C SER A 460 8.74 23.67 3.30
N PHE A 461 8.79 23.79 4.62
CA PHE A 461 9.35 22.79 5.52
C PHE A 461 8.32 22.45 6.59
N GLU A 462 8.04 21.17 6.81
CA GLU A 462 7.09 20.70 7.81
C GLU A 462 7.69 19.51 8.59
N SER A 463 7.46 19.46 9.90
CA SER A 463 7.84 18.34 10.74
C SER A 463 6.71 17.97 11.70
N VAL A 464 6.41 16.67 11.79
CA VAL A 464 5.31 16.12 12.60
C VAL A 464 5.78 14.91 13.38
N LEU A 465 5.63 14.96 14.70
CA LEU A 465 5.98 13.91 15.65
C LEU A 465 4.72 13.39 16.34
N SER A 466 4.45 12.10 16.23
CA SER A 466 3.36 11.41 16.93
C SER A 466 3.92 10.33 17.87
N PHE A 467 3.49 10.36 19.13
CA PHE A 467 3.87 9.40 20.17
C PHE A 467 2.64 8.71 20.76
N TYR A 468 2.75 7.40 21.00
CA TYR A 468 1.66 6.57 21.52
C TYR A 468 2.15 5.70 22.67
N HIS A 469 1.40 5.66 23.76
CA HIS A 469 1.66 4.76 24.88
C HIS A 469 0.37 4.19 25.46
N SER A 470 0.35 2.88 25.71
CA SER A 470 -0.80 2.19 26.32
C SER A 470 -0.49 1.64 27.71
N PHE A 471 -1.24 2.09 28.70
CA PHE A 471 -1.19 1.63 30.09
C PHE A 471 -2.25 0.55 30.38
N ARG A 472 -1.99 -0.30 31.39
CA ARG A 472 -2.88 -1.40 31.79
C ARG A 472 -3.68 -1.14 33.07
N ALA A 473 -3.53 0.03 33.71
CA ALA A 473 -4.01 0.28 35.08
C ALA A 473 -5.56 0.27 35.22
N VAL A 474 -6.31 0.82 34.27
CA VAL A 474 -7.80 0.78 34.26
C VAL A 474 -8.27 0.76 32.81
N SER A 475 -8.69 -0.40 32.30
CA SER A 475 -9.15 -0.62 30.91
C SER A 475 -8.19 -0.10 29.81
N ARG A 476 -7.42 -0.98 29.15
CA ARG A 476 -6.40 -0.64 28.10
C ARG A 476 -6.53 0.78 27.50
N MET A 477 -5.83 1.73 28.12
CA MET A 477 -5.95 3.16 27.81
C MET A 477 -4.72 3.58 27.03
N THR A 478 -4.93 4.25 25.90
CA THR A 478 -3.86 4.75 25.03
C THR A 478 -3.82 6.27 25.12
N PHE A 479 -2.67 6.82 25.48
CA PHE A 479 -2.35 8.23 25.27
C PHE A 479 -1.69 8.38 23.92
N ALA A 480 -2.19 9.32 23.13
CA ALA A 480 -1.65 9.71 21.84
C ALA A 480 -1.37 11.21 21.85
N VAL A 481 -0.15 11.58 21.46
CA VAL A 481 0.29 12.99 21.35
C VAL A 481 0.83 13.19 19.96
N ARG A 482 0.39 14.24 19.27
CA ARG A 482 0.98 14.67 17.99
C ARG A 482 1.34 16.13 18.07
N ILE A 483 2.57 16.47 17.75
CA ILE A 483 3.06 17.84 17.65
C ILE A 483 3.53 18.03 16.22
N GLY A 484 3.10 19.09 15.56
CA GLY A 484 3.50 19.38 14.20
C GLY A 484 3.66 20.87 13.95
N GLY A 485 4.53 21.23 13.03
CA GLY A 485 4.73 22.62 12.65
C GLY A 485 5.44 22.74 11.31
N GLY A 486 5.34 23.92 10.72
CA GLY A 486 5.94 24.18 9.42
C GLY A 486 6.22 25.66 9.20
N VAL A 487 7.04 25.93 8.21
CA VAL A 487 7.47 27.28 7.80
C VAL A 487 7.62 27.34 6.29
N ASN A 488 7.16 28.43 5.70
CA ASN A 488 7.40 28.80 4.33
C ASN A 488 8.49 29.87 4.24
N THR A 489 9.25 29.84 3.15
CA THR A 489 10.24 30.87 2.80
C THR A 489 10.13 31.19 1.30
N GLY A 490 10.56 32.39 0.92
CA GLY A 490 10.29 32.92 -0.42
C GLY A 490 8.86 33.45 -0.55
N ASN A 491 8.45 33.73 -1.79
CA ASN A 491 7.11 34.23 -2.08
C ASN A 491 6.22 33.02 -2.42
N TYR A 492 5.06 32.92 -1.78
CA TYR A 492 4.13 31.82 -1.96
C TYR A 492 2.70 32.36 -2.05
N GLU A 493 1.82 31.65 -2.75
CA GLU A 493 0.41 32.01 -2.83
C GLU A 493 -0.38 31.48 -1.63
N PHE A 494 -1.49 32.10 -1.26
CA PHE A 494 -2.26 31.76 -0.06
C PHE A 494 -2.58 30.25 0.06
N TYR A 495 -2.87 29.56 -1.04
CA TYR A 495 -3.15 28.11 -1.04
C TYR A 495 -1.94 27.23 -0.72
N GLN A 496 -0.73 27.78 -0.72
CA GLN A 496 0.52 27.15 -0.30
C GLN A 496 0.94 27.54 1.12
N ALA A 497 0.20 28.44 1.78
CA ALA A 497 0.49 28.88 3.14
C ALA A 497 0.60 27.70 4.12
N GLN A 498 1.21 27.97 5.28
CA GLN A 498 1.09 27.08 6.42
C GLN A 498 -0.32 27.24 7.00
N ILE A 499 -1.17 26.26 6.69
CA ILE A 499 -2.60 26.27 7.04
C ILE A 499 -2.85 25.44 8.28
N LEU A 500 -3.51 26.01 9.29
CA LEU A 500 -4.04 25.28 10.44
C LEU A 500 -5.45 24.77 10.09
N ASP A 501 -5.57 23.46 9.88
CA ASP A 501 -6.77 22.84 9.33
C ASP A 501 -7.67 22.20 10.40
N GLY A 502 -8.93 22.64 10.52
CA GLY A 502 -9.85 22.09 11.52
C GLY A 502 -10.23 20.61 11.31
N LYS A 503 -10.06 20.09 10.09
CA LYS A 503 -10.34 18.68 9.77
C LYS A 503 -9.21 17.75 10.20
N THR A 504 -7.96 18.19 10.13
CA THR A 504 -6.79 17.33 10.32
C THR A 504 -5.91 17.71 11.50
N GLU A 505 -6.03 18.93 12.05
CA GLU A 505 -5.11 19.49 13.05
C GLU A 505 -5.81 20.16 14.24
N LEU A 506 -6.94 20.85 14.06
CA LEU A 506 -7.56 21.65 15.12
C LEU A 506 -9.08 21.43 15.20
N ARG A 507 -9.51 20.29 15.77
CA ARG A 507 -10.94 19.94 15.83
C ARG A 507 -11.75 20.99 16.60
N GLY A 508 -12.98 21.25 16.16
CA GLY A 508 -13.83 22.33 16.67
C GLY A 508 -13.81 23.57 15.78
N PHE A 509 -12.77 23.73 14.95
CA PHE A 509 -12.72 24.78 13.92
C PHE A 509 -13.08 24.25 12.54
N ARG A 510 -13.43 25.18 11.65
CA ARG A 510 -13.71 24.90 10.23
C ARG A 510 -12.47 24.38 9.50
N LYS A 511 -12.69 23.66 8.41
CA LYS A 511 -11.63 23.22 7.49
C LYS A 511 -10.84 24.44 7.00
N THR A 512 -9.51 24.30 6.91
CA THR A 512 -8.57 25.34 6.47
C THR A 512 -8.88 26.71 7.10
N ARG A 513 -8.72 26.83 8.42
CA ARG A 513 -9.26 27.99 9.16
C ARG A 513 -8.30 29.18 9.20
N PHE A 514 -7.02 28.93 9.46
CA PHE A 514 -6.01 29.98 9.63
C PHE A 514 -4.83 29.76 8.69
N TYR A 515 -4.36 30.85 8.06
CA TYR A 515 -3.34 30.85 7.02
C TYR A 515 -2.16 31.74 7.45
N GLY A 516 -0.94 31.24 7.39
CA GLY A 516 0.24 32.05 7.69
C GLY A 516 1.55 31.55 7.06
N ASP A 517 2.65 32.25 7.36
CA ASP A 517 4.01 31.89 6.94
C ASP A 517 4.52 30.66 7.68
N SER A 518 4.11 30.51 8.94
CA SER A 518 4.48 29.37 9.79
C SER A 518 3.32 28.94 10.67
N LYS A 519 3.36 27.68 11.12
CA LYS A 519 2.37 27.12 12.03
C LYS A 519 2.99 26.19 13.06
N LEU A 520 2.33 26.04 14.18
CA LEU A 520 2.64 25.07 15.22
C LEU A 520 1.33 24.60 15.85
N TYR A 521 1.21 23.29 16.03
CA TYR A 521 0.04 22.68 16.65
C TYR A 521 0.43 21.48 17.52
N SER A 522 -0.46 21.14 18.46
CA SER A 522 -0.38 19.98 19.33
C SER A 522 -1.75 19.35 19.49
N ASN A 523 -1.83 18.03 19.40
CA ASN A 523 -3.02 17.22 19.63
C ASN A 523 -2.76 16.23 20.74
N LEU A 524 -3.60 16.27 21.77
CA LEU A 524 -3.59 15.33 22.86
C LEU A 524 -4.87 14.50 22.76
N GLU A 525 -4.76 13.17 22.73
CA GLU A 525 -5.90 12.27 22.67
C GLU A 525 -5.73 11.11 23.66
N VAL A 526 -6.78 10.84 24.42
CA VAL A 526 -6.87 9.71 25.34
C VAL A 526 -7.94 8.77 24.83
N ARG A 527 -7.56 7.52 24.54
CA ARG A 527 -8.45 6.48 24.00
C ARG A 527 -8.63 5.39 25.05
N MET A 528 -9.87 5.12 25.45
CA MET A 528 -10.19 4.09 26.43
C MET A 528 -11.07 3.01 25.81
N ARG A 529 -10.62 1.76 25.85
CA ARG A 529 -11.44 0.61 25.40
C ARG A 529 -12.37 0.19 26.54
N LEU A 530 -13.67 0.32 26.31
CA LEU A 530 -14.72 -0.03 27.27
C LEU A 530 -15.09 -1.51 27.20
N LEU A 531 -15.37 -2.03 25.99
CA LEU A 531 -15.94 -3.36 25.79
C LEU A 531 -15.16 -4.16 24.74
N SER A 532 -15.14 -5.48 24.91
CA SER A 532 -14.76 -6.42 23.86
C SER A 532 -15.91 -7.38 23.61
N LEU A 533 -16.49 -7.26 22.42
CA LEU A 533 -17.64 -8.05 21.98
C LEU A 533 -17.13 -9.30 21.28
N ARG A 534 -17.55 -10.48 21.73
CA ARG A 534 -17.40 -11.74 20.98
C ARG A 534 -18.75 -12.03 20.33
N THR A 535 -18.97 -11.52 19.12
CA THR A 535 -20.19 -11.80 18.38
C THR A 535 -20.06 -13.12 17.62
N TYR A 536 -21.19 -13.74 17.24
CA TYR A 536 -21.21 -14.91 16.34
C TYR A 536 -20.46 -14.66 15.02
N LEU A 537 -20.46 -13.40 14.57
CA LEU A 537 -19.85 -13.01 13.30
C LEU A 537 -18.35 -12.73 13.46
N PHE A 538 -17.94 -12.01 14.52
CA PHE A 538 -16.56 -11.59 14.76
C PHE A 538 -16.25 -10.98 16.14
N PRO A 539 -14.98 -11.01 16.57
CA PRO A 539 -14.53 -10.20 17.71
C PRO A 539 -14.50 -8.71 17.34
N ALA A 540 -15.01 -7.85 18.21
CA ALA A 540 -14.95 -6.40 18.08
C ALA A 540 -14.56 -5.73 19.39
N SER A 541 -14.07 -4.48 19.33
CA SER A 541 -13.95 -3.64 20.53
C SER A 541 -14.68 -2.32 20.35
N LEU A 542 -15.27 -1.83 21.44
CA LEU A 542 -15.89 -0.52 21.53
C LEU A 542 -15.15 0.29 22.59
N GLY A 543 -14.97 1.58 22.36
CA GLY A 543 -14.39 2.48 23.34
C GLY A 543 -14.80 3.92 23.14
N ILE A 544 -14.27 4.77 24.01
CA ILE A 544 -14.40 6.22 23.94
C ILE A 544 -13.04 6.86 23.72
N LEU A 545 -13.06 8.10 23.25
CA LEU A 545 -11.89 8.96 23.19
C LEU A 545 -12.24 10.36 23.69
N GLY A 546 -11.25 11.05 24.25
CA GLY A 546 -11.31 12.47 24.57
C GLY A 546 -10.06 13.15 24.01
N PHE A 547 -10.18 14.42 23.62
CA PHE A 547 -9.07 15.15 23.03
C PHE A 547 -9.02 16.63 23.41
N HIS A 548 -7.81 17.18 23.27
CA HIS A 548 -7.51 18.60 23.37
C HIS A 548 -6.48 18.97 22.30
N ASP A 549 -6.85 19.88 21.42
CA ASP A 549 -6.08 20.37 20.29
C ASP A 549 -5.70 21.84 20.55
N LEU A 550 -4.49 22.24 20.18
CA LEU A 550 -3.95 23.58 20.34
C LEU A 550 -3.18 23.95 19.07
N GLY A 551 -3.34 25.16 18.56
CA GLY A 551 -2.54 25.59 17.41
C GLY A 551 -2.52 27.10 17.18
N ARG A 552 -1.53 27.53 16.41
CA ARG A 552 -1.32 28.93 16.02
C ARG A 552 -0.60 28.99 14.68
N VAL A 553 -0.94 30.02 13.90
CA VAL A 553 -0.16 30.44 12.73
C VAL A 553 0.52 31.78 13.03
N TRP A 554 1.58 32.06 12.31
CA TRP A 554 2.21 33.38 12.29
C TRP A 554 2.25 33.86 10.86
N TYR A 555 1.85 35.11 10.65
CA TYR A 555 1.84 35.77 9.36
C TYR A 555 2.40 37.18 9.50
N LYS A 556 3.14 37.63 8.49
CA LYS A 556 3.57 39.01 8.35
C LYS A 556 3.31 39.48 6.92
N ASP A 557 2.67 40.63 6.79
CA ASP A 557 2.53 41.32 5.52
C ASP A 557 3.82 42.07 5.12
N ALA A 558 3.76 42.84 4.04
CA ALA A 558 4.88 43.63 3.55
C ALA A 558 5.37 44.71 4.53
N ALA A 559 4.51 45.16 5.47
CA ALA A 559 4.87 46.09 6.54
C ALA A 559 5.44 45.37 7.78
N GLY A 560 5.54 44.04 7.75
CA GLY A 560 6.11 43.23 8.82
C GLY A 560 5.17 43.01 10.01
N ILE A 561 3.87 43.28 9.83
CA ILE A 561 2.83 43.13 10.85
C ILE A 561 1.83 42.03 10.45
N ASP A 562 1.13 41.46 11.42
CA ASP A 562 -0.06 40.65 11.19
C ASP A 562 -1.28 41.59 11.10
N PRO A 563 -1.84 41.86 9.91
CA PRO A 563 -2.96 42.79 9.76
C PRO A 563 -4.25 42.26 10.39
N SER A 564 -4.34 40.96 10.69
CA SER A 564 -5.49 40.38 11.39
C SER A 564 -5.48 40.69 12.89
N ALA A 565 -4.33 41.08 13.45
CA ALA A 565 -4.16 41.35 14.87
C ALA A 565 -4.20 42.88 15.16
N PRO A 566 -5.03 43.36 16.11
CA PRO A 566 -5.15 44.79 16.42
C PRO A 566 -3.83 45.51 16.80
N GLY A 567 -2.82 44.76 17.27
CA GLY A 567 -1.49 45.27 17.61
C GLY A 567 -0.37 44.93 16.61
N GLY A 568 -0.72 44.42 15.42
CA GLY A 568 0.24 43.96 14.40
C GLY A 568 1.02 42.69 14.76
N LYS A 569 0.73 42.07 15.90
CA LYS A 569 1.25 40.77 16.33
C LYS A 569 0.16 40.04 17.11
N SER A 570 -0.26 38.90 16.61
CA SER A 570 -1.17 38.01 17.38
C SER A 570 -0.40 37.36 18.52
N GLU A 571 -1.04 37.13 19.67
CA GLU A 571 -0.59 36.19 20.71
C GLU A 571 -1.59 35.05 20.97
N VAL A 572 -2.61 34.94 20.12
CA VAL A 572 -3.74 34.04 20.30
C VAL A 572 -3.36 32.60 19.94
N TRP A 573 -3.65 31.69 20.87
CA TRP A 573 -3.58 30.25 20.66
C TRP A 573 -4.97 29.67 20.58
N HIS A 574 -5.28 29.08 19.42
CA HIS A 574 -6.58 28.48 19.14
C HIS A 574 -6.69 27.12 19.81
N LYS A 575 -7.82 26.87 20.47
CA LYS A 575 -8.05 25.68 21.30
C LYS A 575 -9.30 24.95 20.87
N GLY A 576 -9.15 23.66 20.62
CA GLY A 576 -10.24 22.75 20.32
C GLY A 576 -10.29 21.63 21.34
N TRP A 577 -11.46 21.20 21.79
CA TRP A 577 -11.58 20.07 22.72
C TRP A 577 -12.85 19.28 22.46
N GLY A 578 -12.86 18.03 22.90
CA GLY A 578 -14.04 17.20 22.68
C GLY A 578 -13.82 15.74 22.97
N GLY A 579 -14.71 14.93 22.40
CA GLY A 579 -14.68 13.49 22.61
C GLY A 579 -15.57 12.74 21.64
N GLY A 580 -15.50 11.41 21.72
CA GLY A 580 -16.19 10.55 20.79
C GLY A 580 -16.22 9.10 21.22
N ILE A 581 -16.89 8.30 20.39
CA ILE A 581 -16.91 6.84 20.49
C ILE A 581 -16.16 6.25 19.31
N TRP A 582 -15.56 5.07 19.50
CA TRP A 582 -14.91 4.34 18.44
C TRP A 582 -15.22 2.85 18.51
N PHE A 583 -15.28 2.23 17.33
CA PHE A 583 -15.57 0.83 17.13
C PHE A 583 -14.50 0.19 16.24
N THR A 584 -13.99 -0.99 16.61
CA THR A 584 -13.01 -1.73 15.82
C THR A 584 -13.44 -3.18 15.58
N PRO A 585 -13.95 -3.52 14.39
CA PRO A 585 -14.21 -4.90 14.01
C PRO A 585 -12.88 -5.62 13.74
N PHE A 586 -12.72 -6.82 14.28
CA PHE A 586 -11.52 -7.68 14.16
C PHE A 586 -10.18 -7.04 14.59
N ASN A 587 -10.19 -5.86 15.22
CA ASN A 587 -8.99 -5.02 15.42
C ASN A 587 -8.27 -4.64 14.10
N MET A 588 -8.96 -4.65 12.94
CA MET A 588 -8.35 -4.42 11.62
C MET A 588 -8.53 -2.98 11.11
N GLY A 589 -9.58 -2.29 11.56
CA GLY A 589 -9.87 -0.89 11.24
C GLY A 589 -10.64 -0.22 12.38
N VAL A 590 -10.71 1.10 12.38
CA VAL A 590 -11.44 1.89 13.38
C VAL A 590 -12.49 2.72 12.67
N LEU A 591 -13.69 2.79 13.23
CA LEU A 591 -14.70 3.79 12.91
C LEU A 591 -14.86 4.66 14.17
N SER A 592 -14.62 5.97 14.07
CA SER A 592 -14.87 6.92 15.15
C SER A 592 -15.92 7.95 14.76
N THR A 593 -16.68 8.39 15.77
CA THR A 593 -17.58 9.54 15.69
C THR A 593 -17.24 10.48 16.83
N GLU A 594 -16.99 11.74 16.52
CA GLU A 594 -16.38 12.72 17.42
C GLU A 594 -17.16 14.04 17.37
N VAL A 595 -17.30 14.71 18.51
CA VAL A 595 -17.74 16.11 18.59
C VAL A 595 -16.58 16.94 19.11
N GLY A 596 -16.20 17.99 18.39
CA GLY A 596 -15.20 18.98 18.82
C GLY A 596 -15.84 20.34 19.00
N ALA A 597 -15.48 21.03 20.08
CA ALA A 597 -15.90 22.38 20.41
C ALA A 597 -14.70 23.33 20.43
N SER A 598 -14.95 24.59 20.11
CA SER A 598 -14.01 25.72 20.20
C SER A 598 -14.78 27.00 20.55
N GLU A 599 -14.10 28.14 20.51
CA GLU A 599 -14.74 29.46 20.59
C GLU A 599 -15.68 29.77 19.42
N GLU A 600 -15.54 29.07 18.28
CA GLU A 600 -16.39 29.23 17.08
C GLU A 600 -17.58 28.25 17.04
N GLY A 601 -17.80 27.49 18.11
CA GLY A 601 -18.92 26.56 18.25
C GLY A 601 -18.51 25.09 18.26
N ALA A 602 -19.44 24.21 17.86
CA ALA A 602 -19.26 22.76 17.94
C ALA A 602 -19.51 22.06 16.59
N LEU A 603 -18.62 21.13 16.24
CA LEU A 603 -18.58 20.42 14.97
C LEU A 603 -18.55 18.90 15.17
N PHE A 604 -19.27 18.16 14.30
CA PHE A 604 -19.37 16.71 14.33
C PHE A 604 -18.56 16.05 13.20
N TYR A 605 -17.86 14.96 13.53
CA TYR A 605 -16.96 14.24 12.62
C TYR A 605 -17.25 12.74 12.61
N VAL A 606 -17.11 12.09 11.45
CA VAL A 606 -17.09 10.62 11.31
C VAL A 606 -15.86 10.18 10.53
N ARG A 607 -15.06 9.27 11.08
CA ARG A 607 -13.76 8.89 10.50
C ARG A 607 -13.59 7.36 10.45
N LEU A 608 -13.02 6.87 9.35
CA LEU A 608 -12.44 5.52 9.31
C LEU A 608 -10.98 5.55 9.78
N GLY A 609 -10.81 5.68 11.09
CA GLY A 609 -9.52 5.84 11.77
C GLY A 609 -9.68 6.70 13.01
N PHE A 610 -8.57 7.01 13.67
CA PHE A 610 -8.49 8.18 14.54
C PHE A 610 -7.93 9.38 13.76
N LEU A 611 -7.82 10.54 14.39
CA LEU A 611 -7.18 11.72 13.76
C LEU A 611 -5.72 11.42 13.34
N PHE A 612 -4.97 10.69 14.18
CA PHE A 612 -3.58 10.28 13.95
C PHE A 612 -3.25 8.90 14.52
#